data_AF-A0ABD0R213-F1
#
_entry.id   AF-A0ABD0R213-F1
#
_cell.length_a   1.000
_cell.length_b   1.000
_cell.length_c   1.000
_cell.angle_alpha   90.00
_cell.angle_beta   90.00
_cell.angle_gamma   90.00
#
_symmetry.space_group_name_H-M   'P 1'
#
loop_
_entity.id
_entity.type
_entity.pdbx_description
1 polymer ?
#
loop_
_entity_poly.entity_id
_entity_poly.type
_entity_poly.pdbx_seq_one_letter_code
_entity_poly.pdbx_strand_id
1 'polypeptide(L)'
;SFPPLSALAYHQCRWNYNDQEDVKTHDIPYDFIWLDIEHADGKRYFTWDPTKFPQPKEMLQGLMDKRRKLVAIVDPHIRVDSGYKIHNEIRSKSFYVKNKDGGDYEGWCWP
;
A
#
# COMPACT_ATOMS: atom_id res chain seq x y z
N SER A 1 -19.52 -8.60 -9.69
CA SER A 1 -18.55 -8.83 -10.78
C SER A 1 -18.07 -10.27 -10.72
N PHE A 2 -17.51 -10.81 -11.81
CA PHE A 2 -16.85 -12.12 -11.78
C PHE A 2 -15.36 -11.93 -11.45
N PRO A 3 -14.77 -12.68 -10.49
CA PRO A 3 -13.39 -12.46 -10.09
C PRO A 3 -12.42 -12.91 -11.21
N PRO A 4 -11.27 -12.23 -11.38
CA PRO A 4 -10.21 -12.77 -12.20
C PRO A 4 -9.77 -14.12 -11.61
N LEU A 5 -9.49 -15.12 -12.44
CA LEU A 5 -9.18 -16.49 -12.00
C LEU A 5 -8.09 -16.53 -10.91
N SER A 6 -7.06 -15.69 -11.03
CA SER A 6 -5.97 -15.66 -10.05
C SER A 6 -6.42 -15.25 -8.65
N ALA A 7 -7.49 -14.48 -8.50
CA ALA A 7 -8.00 -14.11 -7.17
C ALA A 7 -8.59 -15.31 -6.39
N LEU A 8 -8.75 -16.47 -7.03
CA LEU A 8 -9.13 -17.73 -6.38
C LEU A 8 -7.91 -18.55 -5.94
N ALA A 9 -6.69 -18.13 -6.30
CA ALA A 9 -5.47 -18.85 -5.99
C ALA A 9 -5.04 -18.61 -4.53
N TYR A 10 -3.83 -19.04 -4.15
CA TYR A 10 -3.34 -18.84 -2.79
C TYR A 10 -2.74 -17.44 -2.59
N HIS A 11 -3.24 -16.74 -1.57
CA HIS A 11 -2.81 -15.41 -1.15
C HIS A 11 -2.05 -15.51 0.17
N GLN A 12 -0.76 -15.19 0.14
CA GLN A 12 0.11 -15.16 1.30
C GLN A 12 0.18 -13.72 1.84
N CYS A 13 -0.19 -13.54 3.12
CA CYS A 13 -0.26 -12.23 3.77
C CYS A 13 0.15 -12.33 5.24
N ARG A 14 0.73 -11.24 5.75
CA ARG A 14 0.91 -10.96 7.18
C ARG A 14 1.15 -9.46 7.39
N TRP A 15 0.92 -8.99 8.62
CA TRP A 15 1.41 -7.70 9.08
C TRP A 15 2.75 -7.87 9.80
N ASN A 16 3.88 -7.39 9.28
CA ASN A 16 4.20 -7.04 7.90
C ASN A 16 5.28 -8.00 7.38
N TYR A 17 5.46 -8.08 6.06
CA TYR A 17 6.79 -8.39 5.52
C TYR A 17 7.73 -7.23 5.78
N ASN A 18 8.94 -7.54 6.25
CA ASN A 18 9.87 -6.56 6.79
C ASN A 18 10.42 -5.63 5.70
N ASP A 19 10.79 -6.19 4.56
CA ASP A 19 11.46 -5.49 3.46
C ASP A 19 11.33 -6.27 2.13
N GLN A 20 11.96 -5.76 1.08
CA GLN A 20 11.98 -6.38 -0.25
C GLN A 20 12.65 -7.78 -0.30
N GLU A 21 13.53 -8.11 0.65
CA GLU A 21 14.20 -9.41 0.68
C GLU A 21 13.32 -10.46 1.36
N ASP A 22 12.63 -10.09 2.43
CA ASP A 22 11.63 -10.94 3.11
C ASP A 22 10.52 -11.39 2.12
N VAL A 23 10.12 -10.52 1.19
CA VAL A 23 9.18 -10.85 0.11
C VAL A 23 9.68 -12.00 -0.79
N LYS A 24 11.00 -12.11 -1.02
CA LYS A 24 11.60 -13.10 -1.93
C LYS A 24 11.69 -14.51 -1.32
N THR A 25 11.76 -14.63 0.01
CA THR A 25 12.15 -15.85 0.73
C THR A 25 10.99 -16.77 1.09
N HIS A 26 10.26 -17.27 0.08
CA HIS A 26 9.12 -18.18 0.30
C HIS A 26 9.09 -19.32 -0.72
N ASP A 27 9.27 -20.55 -0.23
CA ASP A 27 9.39 -21.79 -1.01
C ASP A 27 8.10 -22.63 -1.03
N ILE A 28 6.95 -21.96 -0.89
CA ILE A 28 5.62 -22.56 -1.03
C ILE A 28 4.95 -22.06 -2.33
N PRO A 29 4.08 -22.86 -2.97
CA PRO A 29 3.27 -22.38 -4.09
C PRO A 29 2.33 -21.26 -3.63
N TYR A 30 2.44 -20.09 -4.27
CA TYR A 30 1.53 -18.96 -4.05
C TYR A 30 1.45 -18.08 -5.31
N ASP A 31 0.34 -17.36 -5.45
CA ASP A 31 0.09 -16.44 -6.58
C ASP A 31 0.20 -14.97 -6.15
N PHE A 32 -0.25 -14.64 -4.94
CA PHE A 32 -0.19 -13.28 -4.41
C PHE A 32 0.60 -13.20 -3.11
N ILE A 33 1.47 -12.20 -3.02
CA ILE A 33 2.04 -11.74 -1.76
C ILE A 33 1.47 -10.36 -1.42
N TRP A 34 1.15 -10.13 -0.15
CA TRP A 34 0.49 -8.92 0.32
C TRP A 34 1.43 -8.09 1.18
N LEU A 35 1.46 -6.79 0.93
CA LEU A 35 2.15 -5.80 1.74
C LEU A 35 1.14 -4.98 2.53
N ASP A 36 1.18 -5.14 3.84
CA ASP A 36 0.39 -4.37 4.79
C ASP A 36 1.04 -2.99 5.05
N ILE A 37 0.51 -2.19 5.98
CA ILE A 37 0.76 -0.75 6.10
C ILE A 37 2.23 -0.32 6.26
N GLU A 38 3.13 -1.22 6.70
CA GLU A 38 4.55 -0.89 6.90
C GLU A 38 5.36 -0.81 5.61
N HIS A 39 4.76 -1.10 4.44
CA HIS A 39 5.43 -0.89 3.15
C HIS A 39 5.48 0.56 2.71
N ALA A 40 4.57 1.39 3.21
CA ALA A 40 4.45 2.80 2.84
C ALA A 40 5.36 3.67 3.70
N ASP A 41 5.86 4.79 3.15
CA ASP A 41 6.67 5.75 3.89
C ASP A 41 5.81 6.45 4.95
N GLY A 42 5.98 6.02 6.21
CA GLY A 42 5.24 6.58 7.34
C GLY A 42 3.73 6.59 7.14
N LYS A 43 3.18 5.52 6.56
CA LYS A 43 1.74 5.34 6.27
C LYS A 43 1.15 6.39 5.31
N ARG A 44 1.99 7.02 4.48
CA ARG A 44 1.55 7.80 3.32
C ARG A 44 1.26 6.84 2.18
N TYR A 45 0.01 6.53 1.88
CA TYR A 45 -0.34 5.63 0.77
C TYR A 45 0.22 6.12 -0.58
N PHE A 46 0.31 5.24 -1.58
CA PHE A 46 0.95 5.53 -2.87
C PHE A 46 2.46 5.88 -2.80
N THR A 47 3.10 5.58 -1.67
CA THR A 47 4.55 5.70 -1.47
C THR A 47 5.15 4.35 -1.07
N TRP A 48 6.48 4.30 -0.96
CA TRP A 48 7.24 3.15 -0.48
C TRP A 48 8.21 3.61 0.59
N ASP A 49 8.36 2.86 1.68
CA ASP A 49 9.41 3.11 2.67
C ASP A 49 10.77 2.99 1.98
N PRO A 50 11.58 4.07 1.94
CA PRO A 50 12.82 4.10 1.16
C PRO A 50 13.92 3.23 1.76
N THR A 51 13.79 2.78 3.01
CA THR A 51 14.76 1.90 3.68
C THR A 51 14.39 0.43 3.46
N LYS A 52 13.12 0.09 3.64
CA LYS A 52 12.61 -1.29 3.54
C LYS A 52 12.33 -1.73 2.10
N PHE A 53 11.86 -0.81 1.27
CA PHE A 53 11.48 -1.05 -0.11
C PHE A 53 12.14 -0.01 -1.05
N PRO A 54 13.49 0.07 -1.08
CA PRO A 54 14.21 1.05 -1.91
C PRO A 54 14.03 0.81 -3.41
N GLN A 55 13.79 -0.45 -3.83
CA GLN A 55 13.70 -0.84 -5.24
C GLN A 55 12.41 -1.61 -5.55
N PRO A 56 11.22 -0.99 -5.36
CA PRO A 56 9.95 -1.69 -5.49
C PRO A 56 9.69 -2.21 -6.91
N LYS A 57 10.26 -1.54 -7.94
CA LYS A 57 10.20 -2.00 -9.34
C LYS A 57 10.97 -3.31 -9.55
N GLU A 58 12.14 -3.45 -8.95
CA GLU A 58 12.95 -4.68 -9.03
C GLU A 58 12.24 -5.83 -8.32
N MET A 59 11.71 -5.57 -7.11
CA MET A 59 10.92 -6.55 -6.36
C MET A 59 9.70 -7.03 -7.16
N LEU A 60 8.95 -6.10 -7.77
CA LEU A 60 7.82 -6.43 -8.63
C LEU A 60 8.24 -7.26 -9.85
N GLN A 61 9.37 -6.93 -10.49
CA GLN A 61 9.90 -7.71 -11.60
C GLN A 61 10.22 -9.15 -11.17
N GLY A 62 10.88 -9.34 -10.02
CA GLY A 62 11.19 -10.67 -9.49
C GLY A 62 9.95 -11.52 -9.18
N LEU A 63 8.83 -10.88 -8.78
CA LEU A 63 7.54 -11.58 -8.64
C LEU A 63 6.95 -11.95 -10.01
N MET A 64 6.97 -11.02 -10.98
CA MET A 64 6.47 -11.27 -12.34
C MET A 64 7.22 -12.39 -13.06
N ASP A 65 8.54 -12.47 -12.89
CA ASP A 65 9.38 -13.54 -13.47
C ASP A 65 8.98 -14.93 -12.92
N LYS A 66 8.47 -14.96 -11.68
CA LYS A 66 7.89 -16.16 -11.04
C LYS A 66 6.38 -16.33 -11.29
N ARG A 67 5.79 -15.51 -12.17
CA ARG A 67 4.34 -15.44 -12.46
C ARG A 67 3.47 -15.14 -11.23
N ARG A 68 4.04 -14.46 -10.25
CA ARG A 68 3.39 -14.02 -9.01
C ARG A 68 2.96 -12.56 -9.11
N LYS A 69 2.06 -12.15 -8.23
CA LYS A 69 1.47 -10.82 -8.14
C LYS A 69 1.65 -10.24 -6.74
N LEU A 70 1.55 -8.92 -6.65
CA LEU A 70 1.63 -8.19 -5.39
C LEU A 70 0.30 -7.46 -5.13
N VAL A 71 -0.16 -7.48 -3.89
CA VAL A 71 -1.22 -6.58 -3.39
C VAL A 71 -0.59 -5.65 -2.36
N ALA A 72 -0.82 -4.35 -2.51
CA ALA A 72 -0.40 -3.35 -1.53
C ALA A 72 -1.65 -2.70 -0.93
N ILE A 73 -1.69 -2.57 0.40
CA ILE A 73 -2.81 -1.93 1.09
C ILE A 73 -2.86 -0.42 0.77
N VAL A 74 -4.07 0.09 0.55
CA VAL A 74 -4.35 1.51 0.36
C VAL A 74 -5.65 1.83 1.11
N ASP A 75 -5.53 2.41 2.30
CA ASP A 75 -6.70 2.77 3.10
C ASP A 75 -7.20 4.18 2.76
N PRO A 76 -8.47 4.50 3.06
CA PRO A 76 -9.07 5.78 2.65
C PRO A 76 -8.72 6.97 3.55
N HIS A 77 -7.82 6.82 4.53
CA HIS A 77 -7.36 7.92 5.38
C HIS A 77 -6.02 8.47 4.85
N ILE A 78 -5.89 9.79 4.80
CA ILE A 78 -4.75 10.45 4.16
C ILE A 78 -4.02 11.26 5.23
N ARG A 79 -2.73 10.97 5.41
CA ARG A 79 -1.87 11.71 6.36
C ARG A 79 -1.92 13.21 6.09
N VAL A 80 -2.16 14.00 7.14
CA VAL A 80 -2.09 15.47 7.06
C VAL A 80 -0.63 15.89 7.09
N ASP A 81 -0.06 16.16 5.92
CA ASP A 81 1.35 16.49 5.74
C ASP A 81 1.51 17.37 4.49
N SER A 82 2.06 18.57 4.66
CA SER A 82 2.27 19.53 3.56
C SER A 82 3.36 19.08 2.58
N GLY A 83 4.24 18.16 2.97
CA GLY A 83 5.20 17.50 2.09
C GLY A 83 4.58 16.39 1.24
N TYR A 84 3.34 15.97 1.53
CA TYR A 84 2.70 14.84 0.86
C TYR A 84 1.77 15.30 -0.27
N LYS A 85 2.16 15.00 -1.51
CA LYS A 85 1.45 15.41 -2.73
C LYS A 85 -0.04 15.06 -2.72
N ILE A 86 -0.42 13.85 -2.30
CA ILE A 86 -1.81 13.41 -2.31
C ILE A 86 -2.65 14.20 -1.32
N HIS A 87 -2.11 14.51 -0.12
CA HIS A 87 -2.78 15.39 0.83
C HIS A 87 -3.08 16.76 0.23
N ASN A 88 -2.08 17.37 -0.40
CA ASN A 88 -2.20 18.69 -1.03
C ASN A 88 -3.21 18.70 -2.18
N GLU A 89 -3.23 17.66 -3.00
CA GLU A 89 -4.19 17.55 -4.11
C GLU A 89 -5.64 17.37 -3.62
N ILE A 90 -5.86 16.50 -2.63
CA ILE A 90 -7.20 16.27 -2.06
C ILE A 90 -7.70 17.54 -1.37
N ARG A 91 -6.82 18.24 -0.63
CA ARG A 91 -7.15 19.51 0.03
C ARG A 91 -7.49 20.62 -0.97
N SER A 92 -6.65 20.84 -1.98
CA SER A 92 -6.85 21.89 -2.99
C SER A 92 -8.12 21.68 -3.83
N LYS A 93 -8.54 20.42 -4.04
CA LYS A 93 -9.78 20.06 -4.75
C LYS A 93 -11.01 19.93 -3.85
N SER A 94 -10.87 20.17 -2.54
CA SER A 94 -11.96 20.01 -1.55
C SER A 94 -12.59 18.61 -1.55
N PHE A 95 -11.77 17.56 -1.68
CA PHE A 95 -12.23 16.17 -1.71
C PHE A 95 -12.30 15.49 -0.33
N TYR A 96 -11.84 16.14 0.74
CA TYR A 96 -12.03 15.63 2.09
C TYR A 96 -13.49 15.66 2.51
N VAL A 97 -13.89 14.66 3.30
CA VAL A 97 -15.11 14.72 4.10
C VAL A 97 -15.04 15.97 4.98
N LYS A 98 -16.17 16.70 5.08
CA LYS A 98 -16.25 17.94 5.85
C LYS A 98 -16.88 17.69 7.22
N ASN A 99 -16.45 18.48 8.20
CA ASN A 99 -17.09 18.55 9.51
C ASN A 99 -18.35 19.44 9.46
N LYS A 100 -19.09 19.52 10.57
CA LYS A 100 -20.34 20.31 10.67
C LYS A 100 -20.17 21.82 10.40
N ASP A 101 -18.95 22.33 10.57
CA ASP A 101 -18.61 23.74 10.41
C ASP A 101 -18.07 24.03 8.98
N GLY A 102 -18.04 23.02 8.10
CA GLY A 102 -17.60 23.13 6.71
C GLY A 102 -16.08 22.99 6.50
N GLY A 103 -15.30 22.79 7.57
CA GLY A 103 -13.87 22.50 7.49
C GLY A 103 -13.58 21.04 7.10
N ASP A 104 -12.34 20.74 6.72
CA ASP A 104 -11.90 19.36 6.52
C ASP A 104 -12.05 18.56 7.84
N TYR A 105 -12.57 17.35 7.77
CA TYR A 105 -12.61 16.45 8.92
C TYR A 105 -11.23 15.83 9.15
N GLU A 106 -10.70 16.01 10.36
CA GLU A 106 -9.43 15.44 10.81
C GLU A 106 -9.67 14.53 12.01
N GLY A 107 -8.97 13.38 12.04
CA GLY A 107 -9.07 12.38 13.09
C GLY A 107 -7.82 11.51 13.14
N TRP A 108 -7.71 10.68 14.17
CA TRP A 108 -6.54 9.81 14.40
C TRP A 108 -6.74 8.44 13.74
N CYS A 109 -5.72 7.96 13.03
CA CYS A 109 -5.66 6.62 12.47
C CYS A 109 -4.19 6.14 12.44
N TRP A 110 -3.81 5.26 11.51
CA TRP A 110 -2.42 4.78 11.41
C TRP A 110 -1.37 5.88 11.14
N PRO A 111 -1.59 6.86 10.23
CA PRO A 111 -0.66 7.97 10.02
C PRO A 111 -0.87 9.17 10.95
#